data_AF-E3MEK6-F1
#
_entry.id   AF-E3MEK6-F1
#
_cell.length_a   1.000
_cell.length_b   1.000
_cell.length_c   1.000
_cell.angle_alpha   90.00
_cell.angle_beta   90.00
_cell.angle_gamma   90.00
#
_symmetry.space_group_name_H-M   'P 1'
#
loop_
_entity.id
_entity.type
_entity.pdbx_description
1 polymer ?
#
loop_
_entity_poly.entity_id
_entity_poly.type
_entity_poly.pdbx_seq_one_letter_code
_entity_poly.pdbx_strand_id
1 'polypeptide(L)'
;MVELSLGVFFRSFNASKVILCACLLIFLALFTLKLDGRVTFSYAFVFAPLWACNLLVFVGAIVGICSFCSKPPSRNEIMMRVDFMAMLITATEHLFLCAFVSLVFVKLEFDYLFEPGYPLPWTIVFCPLFSLSILSIGIAVWSLRHDKPFEFEFFYAINIVQLVFIAFKLDKQVDWTWAVVFIPLWVVLSLAAVGVLYALVLSVVLIRSRHFIPAHRRQHVYSAVLHTFFVCPEMVIPALVSLVLLTGKLDSMSFAEKGTPSELSYTVSLCGNIAKRGRGLL
;
A
#
# COMPACT_ATOMS: atom_id res chain seq x y z
N MET A 1 3.86 36.86 -7.75
CA MET A 1 2.57 36.18 -7.95
C MET A 1 2.90 34.79 -8.49
N VAL A 2 2.57 33.73 -7.75
CA VAL A 2 2.91 32.34 -8.12
C VAL A 2 1.86 31.85 -9.10
N GLU A 3 2.15 31.88 -10.40
CA GLU A 3 1.39 31.10 -11.35
C GLU A 3 1.79 29.64 -11.18
N LEU A 4 1.02 28.92 -10.35
CA LEU A 4 1.10 27.48 -10.26
C LEU A 4 0.61 26.93 -11.60
N SER A 5 1.53 26.71 -12.54
CA SER A 5 1.18 26.14 -13.84
C SER A 5 0.62 24.73 -13.62
N LEU A 6 -0.70 24.63 -13.70
CA LEU A 6 -1.47 23.39 -13.61
C LEU A 6 -0.95 22.34 -14.63
N GLY A 7 -0.46 22.81 -15.77
CA GLY A 7 0.20 21.97 -16.78
C GLY A 7 1.54 21.37 -16.31
N VAL A 8 2.34 22.08 -15.51
CA VAL A 8 3.57 21.52 -14.91
C VAL A 8 3.25 20.52 -13.80
N PHE A 9 2.20 20.79 -13.01
CA PHE A 9 1.68 19.86 -12.02
C PHE A 9 1.25 18.53 -12.66
N PHE A 10 0.42 18.58 -13.70
CA PHE A 10 -0.04 17.39 -14.42
C PHE A 10 1.07 16.65 -15.18
N ARG A 11 2.08 17.35 -15.70
CA ARG A 11 3.21 16.72 -16.42
C ARG A 11 4.20 16.01 -15.50
N SER A 12 4.27 16.43 -14.24
CA SER A 12 5.04 15.75 -13.21
C SER A 12 4.30 14.58 -12.56
N PHE A 13 3.01 14.42 -12.85
CA PHE A 13 2.17 13.41 -12.26
C PHE A 13 2.56 12.04 -12.82
N ASN A 14 3.13 11.19 -11.98
CA ASN A 14 3.31 9.79 -12.33
C ASN A 14 1.93 9.12 -12.27
N ALA A 15 1.20 9.17 -13.39
CA ALA A 15 -0.19 8.74 -13.49
C ALA A 15 -0.39 7.31 -12.99
N SER A 16 0.56 6.41 -13.23
CA SER A 16 0.45 5.02 -12.76
C SER A 16 0.52 4.93 -11.24
N LYS A 17 1.45 5.64 -10.58
CA LYS A 17 1.53 5.68 -9.11
C LYS A 17 0.25 6.25 -8.48
N VAL A 18 -0.31 7.30 -9.07
CA VAL A 18 -1.55 7.93 -8.57
C VAL A 18 -2.74 6.98 -8.72
N ILE A 19 -2.88 6.33 -9.88
CA ILE A 19 -3.95 5.35 -10.12
C ILE A 19 -3.84 4.19 -9.11
N LEU A 20 -2.63 3.66 -8.91
CA LEU A 20 -2.36 2.63 -7.89
C LEU A 20 -2.78 3.10 -6.49
N CYS A 21 -2.37 4.30 -6.09
CA CYS A 21 -2.72 4.87 -4.78
C CYS A 21 -4.23 5.07 -4.63
N ALA A 22 -4.90 5.60 -5.65
CA ALA A 22 -6.35 5.77 -5.65
C ALA A 22 -7.08 4.43 -5.52
N CYS A 23 -6.67 3.41 -6.27
CA CYS A 23 -7.22 2.06 -6.16
C CYS A 23 -7.04 1.46 -4.76
N LEU A 24 -5.86 1.62 -4.15
CA LEU A 24 -5.59 1.16 -2.79
C LEU A 24 -6.42 1.88 -1.74
N LEU A 25 -6.57 3.21 -1.85
CA LEU A 25 -7.39 4.01 -0.93
C LEU A 25 -8.88 3.65 -1.03
N ILE A 26 -9.40 3.48 -2.26
CA ILE A 26 -10.79 3.06 -2.47
C ILE A 26 -11.00 1.66 -1.91
N PHE A 27 -10.09 0.71 -2.17
CA PHE A 27 -10.14 -0.63 -1.59
C PHE A 27 -10.17 -0.57 -0.06
N LEU A 28 -9.27 0.19 0.56
CA LEU A 28 -9.18 0.32 2.00
C LEU A 28 -10.47 0.90 2.59
N ALA A 29 -11.02 1.96 1.99
CA ALA A 29 -12.28 2.56 2.44
C ALA A 29 -13.45 1.56 2.35
N LEU A 30 -13.59 0.86 1.21
CA LEU A 30 -14.62 -0.17 1.03
C LEU A 30 -14.46 -1.33 2.02
N PHE A 31 -13.21 -1.77 2.26
CA PHE A 31 -12.90 -2.84 3.19
C PHE A 31 -13.24 -2.46 4.63
N THR A 32 -12.88 -1.24 5.07
CA THR A 32 -13.25 -0.76 6.41
C THR A 32 -14.76 -0.64 6.59
N LEU A 33 -15.47 -0.13 5.57
CA LEU A 33 -16.93 -0.03 5.61
C LEU A 33 -17.61 -1.40 5.66
N LYS A 34 -17.03 -2.40 4.98
CA LYS A 34 -17.49 -3.78 5.02
C LYS A 34 -17.26 -4.40 6.40
N LEU A 35 -16.08 -4.19 6.99
CA LEU A 35 -15.76 -4.64 8.35
C LEU A 35 -16.61 -3.95 9.44
N ASP A 36 -17.09 -2.74 9.18
CA ASP A 36 -18.01 -2.02 10.08
C ASP A 36 -19.47 -2.50 9.95
N GLY A 37 -19.76 -3.46 9.06
CA GLY A 37 -21.11 -3.96 8.82
C GLY A 37 -22.05 -2.91 8.22
N ARG A 38 -21.53 -1.75 7.80
CA ARG A 38 -22.31 -0.66 7.20
C ARG A 38 -22.74 -0.97 5.77
N VAL A 39 -22.05 -1.91 5.11
CA VAL A 39 -22.25 -2.27 3.70
C VAL A 39 -22.47 -3.77 3.55
N THR A 40 -23.56 -4.16 2.87
CA THR A 40 -23.95 -5.57 2.67
C THR A 40 -23.45 -6.18 1.35
N PHE A 41 -22.77 -5.42 0.48
CA PHE A 41 -22.28 -5.91 -0.82
C PHE A 41 -21.35 -7.13 -0.70
N SER A 42 -21.34 -7.99 -1.72
CA SER A 42 -20.39 -9.11 -1.85
C SER A 42 -18.93 -8.62 -1.80
N TYR A 43 -18.01 -9.48 -1.34
CA TYR A 43 -16.59 -9.14 -1.30
C TYR A 43 -16.04 -8.80 -2.70
N ALA A 44 -16.67 -9.27 -3.78
CA ALA A 44 -16.30 -8.93 -5.14
C ALA A 44 -16.27 -7.41 -5.40
N PHE A 45 -17.22 -6.65 -4.86
CA PHE A 45 -17.25 -5.19 -5.02
C PHE A 45 -16.16 -4.49 -4.21
N VAL A 46 -15.79 -5.06 -3.06
CA VAL A 46 -14.71 -4.54 -2.22
C VAL A 46 -13.37 -4.70 -2.93
N PHE A 47 -13.13 -5.84 -3.58
CA PHE A 47 -11.87 -6.13 -4.30
C PHE A 47 -11.80 -5.55 -5.72
N ALA A 48 -12.92 -5.08 -6.29
CA ALA A 48 -12.98 -4.55 -7.66
C ALA A 48 -11.91 -3.48 -7.99
N PRO A 49 -11.59 -2.49 -7.13
CA PRO A 49 -10.54 -1.50 -7.42
C PRO A 49 -9.15 -2.13 -7.62
N LEU A 50 -8.84 -3.20 -6.88
CA LEU A 50 -7.56 -3.91 -7.00
C LEU A 50 -7.50 -4.74 -8.29
N TRP A 51 -8.58 -5.43 -8.64
CA TRP A 51 -8.67 -6.15 -9.90
C TRP A 51 -8.56 -5.22 -11.10
N ALA A 52 -9.24 -4.06 -11.07
CA ALA A 52 -9.14 -3.06 -12.13
C ALA A 52 -7.69 -2.58 -12.32
N CYS A 53 -6.95 -2.38 -11.23
CA CYS A 53 -5.56 -1.99 -11.27
C CYS A 53 -4.67 -3.08 -11.90
N ASN A 54 -4.82 -4.34 -11.47
CA ASN A 54 -4.09 -5.47 -12.05
C ASN A 54 -4.40 -5.66 -13.54
N LEU A 55 -5.66 -5.52 -13.94
CA LEU A 55 -6.08 -5.60 -15.34
C LEU A 55 -5.41 -4.53 -16.20
N LEU A 56 -5.29 -3.29 -15.71
CA LEU A 56 -4.60 -2.22 -16.42
C LEU A 56 -3.14 -2.59 -16.68
N VAL A 57 -2.45 -3.16 -15.67
CA VAL A 57 -1.05 -3.60 -15.81
C VAL A 57 -0.93 -4.75 -16.81
N PHE A 58 -1.84 -5.73 -16.78
CA PHE A 58 -1.83 -6.83 -17.74
C PHE A 58 -2.10 -6.36 -19.17
N VAL A 59 -3.04 -5.44 -19.38
CA VAL A 59 -3.28 -4.83 -20.69
C VAL A 59 -2.02 -4.11 -21.17
N GLY A 60 -1.36 -3.34 -20.31
CA GLY A 60 -0.08 -2.69 -20.62
C GLY A 60 1.01 -3.70 -21.03
N ALA A 61 1.14 -4.80 -20.28
CA ALA A 61 2.10 -5.87 -20.57
C ALA A 61 1.81 -6.56 -21.92
N ILE A 62 0.54 -6.88 -22.20
CA ILE A 62 0.12 -7.49 -23.47
C ILE A 62 0.44 -6.56 -24.63
N VAL A 63 0.10 -5.27 -24.53
CA VAL A 63 0.42 -4.27 -25.56
C VAL A 63 1.94 -4.18 -25.76
N GLY A 64 2.73 -4.18 -24.69
CA GLY A 64 4.18 -4.19 -24.76
C GLY A 64 4.77 -5.43 -25.42
N ILE A 65 4.25 -6.62 -25.10
CA ILE A 65 4.65 -7.90 -25.73
C ILE A 65 4.29 -7.88 -27.23
N CYS A 66 3.07 -7.49 -27.59
CA CYS A 66 2.63 -7.38 -28.97
C CYS A 66 3.49 -6.39 -29.77
N SER A 67 3.84 -5.25 -29.17
CA SER A 67 4.73 -4.25 -29.77
C SER A 67 6.14 -4.80 -30.00
N PHE A 68 6.70 -5.48 -29.00
CA PHE A 68 8.03 -6.10 -29.08
C PHE A 68 8.09 -7.21 -30.14
N CYS A 69 7.06 -8.05 -30.24
CA CYS A 69 6.96 -9.09 -31.26
C CYS A 69 6.80 -8.51 -32.67
N SER A 70 6.08 -7.39 -32.82
CA SER A 70 5.86 -6.75 -34.11
C SER A 70 7.08 -6.00 -34.62
N LYS A 71 7.82 -5.34 -33.73
CA LYS A 71 9.02 -4.55 -34.04
C LYS A 71 10.05 -4.73 -32.93
N PRO A 72 10.87 -5.79 -32.97
CA PRO A 72 11.86 -6.03 -31.93
C PRO A 72 12.93 -4.92 -31.95
N PRO A 73 13.28 -4.35 -30.79
CA PRO A 73 14.31 -3.31 -30.71
C PRO A 73 15.65 -3.87 -31.19
N SER A 74 16.44 -3.01 -31.82
CA SER A 74 17.78 -3.40 -32.30
C SER A 74 18.70 -3.76 -31.13
N ARG A 75 19.82 -4.44 -31.40
CA ARG A 75 20.78 -4.84 -30.33
C ARG A 75 21.44 -3.64 -29.65
N ASN A 76 21.48 -2.49 -30.32
CA ASN A 76 22.10 -1.27 -29.81
C ASN A 76 21.18 -0.46 -28.89
N GLU A 77 19.87 -0.73 -28.90
CA GLU A 77 18.87 -0.03 -28.07
C GLU A 77 18.72 -0.71 -26.69
N ILE A 78 19.80 -0.70 -25.93
CA ILE A 78 19.87 -1.33 -24.60
C ILE A 78 18.79 -0.77 -23.66
N MET A 79 18.54 0.55 -23.71
CA MET A 79 17.54 1.21 -22.87
C MET A 79 16.13 0.63 -23.08
N MET A 80 15.70 0.49 -24.34
CA MET A 80 14.36 -0.05 -24.64
C MET A 80 14.20 -1.51 -24.20
N ARG A 81 15.27 -2.30 -24.24
CA ARG A 81 15.26 -3.68 -23.74
C ARG A 81 15.16 -3.73 -22.22
N VAL A 82 15.86 -2.85 -21.52
CA VAL A 82 15.77 -2.73 -20.05
C VAL A 82 14.37 -2.26 -19.64
N ASP A 83 13.77 -1.32 -20.35
CA ASP A 83 12.39 -0.86 -20.12
C ASP A 83 11.37 -1.98 -20.32
N PHE A 84 11.54 -2.78 -21.37
CA PHE A 84 10.70 -3.95 -21.62
C PHE A 84 10.84 -5.01 -20.52
N MET A 85 12.06 -5.27 -20.04
CA MET A 85 12.29 -6.19 -18.92
C MET A 85 11.68 -5.68 -17.62
N ALA A 86 11.79 -4.37 -17.34
CA ALA A 86 11.15 -3.74 -16.18
C ALA A 86 9.61 -3.90 -16.23
N MET A 87 9.02 -3.75 -17.41
CA MET A 87 7.59 -3.97 -17.61
C MET A 87 7.19 -5.43 -17.34
N LEU A 88 7.97 -6.41 -17.82
CA LEU A 88 7.72 -7.83 -17.55
C LEU A 88 7.85 -8.19 -16.07
N ILE A 89 8.86 -7.64 -15.40
CA ILE A 89 9.05 -7.78 -13.95
C ILE A 89 7.83 -7.21 -13.21
N THR A 90 7.41 -5.99 -13.54
CA THR A 90 6.23 -5.35 -12.94
C THR A 90 4.97 -6.19 -13.15
N ALA A 91 4.78 -6.75 -14.35
CA ALA A 91 3.64 -7.62 -14.66
C ALA A 91 3.69 -8.93 -13.85
N THR A 92 4.89 -9.47 -13.62
CA THR A 92 5.09 -10.67 -12.79
C THR A 92 4.73 -10.40 -11.34
N GLU A 93 5.11 -9.25 -10.78
CA GLU A 93 4.72 -8.86 -9.43
C GLU A 93 3.19 -8.73 -9.29
N HIS A 94 2.54 -8.07 -10.26
CA HIS A 94 1.09 -7.93 -10.28
C HIS A 94 0.37 -9.27 -10.48
N LEU A 95 1.00 -10.27 -11.11
CA LEU A 95 0.48 -11.63 -11.18
C LEU A 95 0.41 -12.27 -9.79
N PHE A 96 1.46 -12.16 -8.99
CA PHE A 96 1.45 -12.66 -7.60
C PHE A 96 0.44 -11.91 -6.73
N LEU A 97 0.33 -10.58 -6.88
CA LEU A 97 -0.68 -9.79 -6.18
C LEU A 97 -2.10 -10.19 -6.59
N CYS A 98 -2.34 -10.40 -7.88
CA CYS A 98 -3.63 -10.85 -8.39
C CYS A 98 -3.98 -12.24 -7.84
N ALA A 99 -3.03 -13.18 -7.84
CA ALA A 99 -3.22 -14.51 -7.24
C ALA A 99 -3.57 -14.43 -5.75
N PHE A 100 -2.86 -13.59 -4.98
CA PHE A 100 -3.17 -13.35 -3.57
C PHE A 100 -4.59 -12.81 -3.39
N VAL A 101 -4.96 -11.73 -4.11
CA VAL A 101 -6.29 -11.12 -4.00
C VAL A 101 -7.39 -12.12 -4.37
N SER A 102 -7.19 -12.93 -5.41
CA SER A 102 -8.13 -13.99 -5.79
C SER A 102 -8.28 -15.06 -4.72
N LEU A 103 -7.19 -15.52 -4.09
CA LEU A 103 -7.28 -16.50 -3.00
C LEU A 103 -7.97 -15.93 -1.75
N VAL A 104 -7.71 -14.67 -1.40
CA VAL A 104 -8.41 -13.99 -0.30
C VAL A 104 -9.91 -13.88 -0.61
N PHE A 105 -10.27 -13.46 -1.82
CA PHE A 105 -11.66 -13.39 -2.25
C PHE A 105 -12.34 -14.77 -2.19
N VAL A 106 -11.71 -15.82 -2.72
CA VAL A 106 -12.25 -17.18 -2.68
C VAL A 106 -12.49 -17.63 -1.24
N LYS A 107 -11.53 -17.39 -0.35
CA LYS A 107 -11.67 -17.74 1.06
C LYS A 107 -12.81 -16.97 1.74
N LEU A 108 -12.92 -15.67 1.51
CA LEU A 108 -13.92 -14.82 2.19
C LEU A 108 -15.35 -14.99 1.66
N GLU A 109 -15.52 -15.19 0.35
CA GLU A 109 -16.84 -15.33 -0.27
C GLU A 109 -17.36 -16.76 -0.18
N PHE A 110 -16.48 -17.75 -0.34
CA PHE A 110 -16.84 -19.17 -0.39
C PHE A 110 -16.43 -19.94 0.86
N ASP A 111 -16.34 -19.29 2.01
CA ASP A 111 -16.04 -19.96 3.29
C ASP A 111 -17.02 -21.11 3.58
N TYR A 112 -18.27 -20.98 3.11
CA TYR A 112 -19.30 -22.01 3.22
C TYR A 112 -19.09 -23.25 2.32
N LEU A 113 -18.27 -23.15 1.26
CA LEU A 113 -17.97 -24.27 0.36
C LEU A 113 -16.89 -25.19 0.91
N PHE A 114 -16.04 -24.69 1.82
CA PHE A 114 -15.04 -25.51 2.46
C PHE A 114 -15.69 -26.26 3.63
N GLU A 115 -15.84 -27.57 3.48
CA GLU A 115 -16.38 -28.43 4.55
C GLU A 115 -15.60 -28.23 5.87
N PRO A 116 -16.26 -28.43 7.03
CA PRO A 116 -15.62 -28.29 8.35
C PRO A 116 -14.40 -29.19 8.59
N GLY A 117 -14.09 -30.13 7.67
CA GLY A 117 -12.94 -31.02 7.74
C GLY A 117 -11.63 -30.49 7.15
N TYR A 118 -11.66 -29.59 6.16
CA TYR A 118 -10.46 -29.05 5.50
C TYR A 118 -10.64 -27.56 5.10
N PRO A 119 -10.71 -26.64 6.08
CA PRO A 119 -10.72 -25.21 5.77
C PRO A 119 -9.40 -24.83 5.09
N LEU A 120 -9.47 -24.00 4.05
CA LEU A 120 -8.29 -23.49 3.36
C LEU A 120 -7.46 -22.63 4.33
N PRO A 121 -6.24 -23.03 4.76
CA PRO A 121 -5.46 -22.27 5.73
C PRO A 121 -4.98 -20.93 5.15
N TRP A 122 -4.93 -19.89 5.98
CA TRP A 122 -4.40 -18.57 5.61
C TRP A 122 -2.94 -18.64 5.16
N THR A 123 -2.17 -19.58 5.68
CA THR A 123 -0.80 -19.85 5.20
C THR A 123 -0.75 -20.13 3.68
N ILE A 124 -1.72 -20.86 3.12
CA ILE A 124 -1.80 -21.10 1.66
C ILE A 124 -2.26 -19.84 0.92
N VAL A 125 -3.22 -19.10 1.48
CA VAL A 125 -3.71 -17.83 0.90
C VAL A 125 -2.57 -16.82 0.75
N PHE A 126 -1.68 -16.74 1.75
CA PHE A 126 -0.54 -15.81 1.76
C PHE A 126 0.69 -16.33 0.99
N CYS A 127 0.69 -17.58 0.51
CA CYS A 127 1.81 -18.18 -0.22
C CYS A 127 2.30 -17.36 -1.44
N PRO A 128 1.42 -16.76 -2.28
CA PRO A 128 1.87 -15.90 -3.37
C PRO A 128 2.65 -14.67 -2.88
N LEU A 129 2.28 -14.10 -1.72
CA LEU A 129 2.99 -12.96 -1.13
C LEU A 129 4.34 -13.35 -0.52
N PHE A 130 4.47 -14.55 0.06
CA PHE A 130 5.77 -15.05 0.51
C PHE A 130 6.73 -15.23 -0.67
N SER A 131 6.23 -15.82 -1.75
CA SER A 131 6.99 -15.98 -2.99
C SER A 131 7.40 -14.63 -3.57
N LEU A 132 6.47 -13.67 -3.62
CA LEU A 132 6.72 -12.30 -4.06
C LEU A 132 7.79 -11.60 -3.22
N SER A 133 7.76 -11.76 -1.89
CA SER A 133 8.72 -11.11 -0.98
C SER A 133 10.14 -11.67 -1.13
N ILE A 134 10.28 -12.95 -1.46
CA ILE A 134 11.58 -13.56 -1.77
C ILE A 134 12.08 -13.10 -3.14
N LEU A 135 11.21 -13.12 -4.15
CA LEU A 135 11.54 -12.67 -5.49
C LEU A 135 11.91 -11.17 -5.52
N SER A 136 11.26 -10.35 -4.69
CA SER A 136 11.50 -8.91 -4.66
C SER A 136 12.92 -8.54 -4.24
N ILE A 137 13.62 -9.39 -3.48
CA ILE A 137 15.05 -9.19 -3.18
C ILE A 137 15.88 -9.28 -4.47
N GLY A 138 15.62 -10.29 -5.31
CA GLY A 138 16.29 -10.46 -6.59
C GLY A 138 15.94 -9.34 -7.59
N ILE A 139 14.67 -8.94 -7.61
CA ILE A 139 14.20 -7.84 -8.45
C ILE A 139 14.83 -6.51 -8.00
N ALA A 140 14.94 -6.26 -6.70
CA ALA A 140 15.60 -5.06 -6.17
C ALA A 140 17.07 -4.99 -6.59
N VAL A 141 17.82 -6.10 -6.54
CA VAL A 141 19.21 -6.16 -7.02
C VAL A 141 19.29 -5.91 -8.52
N TRP A 142 18.35 -6.46 -9.31
CA TRP A 142 18.28 -6.20 -10.75
C TRP A 142 17.99 -4.72 -11.02
N SER A 143 17.03 -4.14 -10.31
CA SER A 143 16.59 -2.75 -10.44
C SER A 143 17.72 -1.77 -10.11
N LEU A 144 18.46 -2.04 -9.02
CA LEU A 144 19.67 -1.30 -8.63
C LEU A 144 20.77 -1.31 -9.72
N ARG A 145 20.97 -2.45 -10.40
CA ARG A 145 21.99 -2.55 -11.46
C ARG A 145 21.62 -1.78 -12.73
N HIS A 146 20.35 -1.49 -12.94
CA HIS A 146 19.82 -0.88 -14.16
C HIS A 146 19.25 0.52 -13.92
N ASP A 147 19.58 1.16 -12.79
CA ASP A 147 19.11 2.49 -12.38
C ASP A 147 17.58 2.65 -12.43
N LYS A 148 16.86 1.58 -12.10
CA LYS A 148 15.39 1.58 -12.02
C LYS A 148 14.94 1.86 -10.57
N PRO A 149 13.79 2.53 -10.37
CA PRO A 149 13.23 2.70 -9.05
C PRO A 149 12.74 1.35 -8.49
N PHE A 150 12.95 1.09 -7.20
CA PHE A 150 12.64 -0.19 -6.53
C PHE A 150 11.85 -0.02 -5.21
N GLU A 151 10.95 0.97 -5.17
CA GLU A 151 10.23 1.36 -3.94
C GLU A 151 9.31 0.25 -3.39
N PHE A 152 8.59 -0.47 -4.26
CA PHE A 152 7.61 -1.49 -3.85
C PHE A 152 8.30 -2.81 -3.51
N GLU A 153 9.36 -3.15 -4.21
CA GLU A 153 10.15 -4.37 -4.07
C GLU A 153 10.79 -4.43 -2.69
N PHE A 154 11.31 -3.29 -2.24
CA PHE A 154 11.84 -3.11 -0.90
C PHE A 154 10.76 -3.23 0.17
N PHE A 155 9.56 -2.69 -0.09
CA PHE A 155 8.42 -2.80 0.81
C PHE A 155 7.99 -4.28 1.01
N TYR A 156 7.89 -5.07 -0.06
CA TYR A 156 7.59 -6.50 0.05
C TYR A 156 8.70 -7.26 0.77
N ALA A 157 9.96 -6.96 0.48
CA ALA A 157 11.11 -7.65 1.07
C ALA A 157 11.18 -7.45 2.59
N ILE A 158 11.03 -6.20 3.08
CA ILE A 158 11.10 -5.91 4.52
C ILE A 158 9.91 -6.53 5.28
N ASN A 159 8.73 -6.51 4.67
CA ASN A 159 7.52 -6.94 5.36
C ASN A 159 7.27 -8.46 5.30
N ILE A 160 8.21 -9.27 4.80
CA ILE A 160 8.07 -10.74 4.75
C ILE A 160 7.71 -11.35 6.12
N VAL A 161 8.36 -10.87 7.19
CA VAL A 161 8.11 -11.33 8.57
C VAL A 161 6.68 -11.00 9.02
N GLN A 162 6.21 -9.80 8.69
CA GLN A 162 4.86 -9.37 9.01
C GLN A 162 3.82 -10.22 8.28
N LEU A 163 4.04 -10.52 6.99
CA LEU A 163 3.13 -11.34 6.20
C LEU A 163 2.98 -12.74 6.80
N VAL A 164 4.09 -13.34 7.26
CA VAL A 164 4.09 -14.64 7.93
C VAL A 164 3.32 -14.58 9.25
N PHE A 165 3.58 -13.57 10.08
CA PHE A 165 2.86 -13.40 11.34
C PHE A 165 1.36 -13.16 11.15
N ILE A 166 0.96 -12.41 10.12
CA ILE A 166 -0.47 -12.23 9.79
C ILE A 166 -1.10 -13.56 9.43
N ALA A 167 -0.47 -14.37 8.58
CA ALA A 167 -1.01 -15.67 8.18
C ALA A 167 -1.18 -16.60 9.39
N PHE A 168 -0.15 -16.71 10.24
CA PHE A 168 -0.20 -17.57 11.44
C PHE A 168 -1.19 -17.06 12.49
N LYS A 169 -1.32 -15.73 12.63
CA LYS A 169 -2.31 -15.13 13.52
C LYS A 169 -3.72 -15.44 13.06
N LEU A 170 -3.98 -15.33 11.75
CA LEU A 170 -5.27 -15.66 11.16
C LEU A 170 -5.58 -17.17 11.21
N ASP A 171 -4.56 -18.03 11.17
CA ASP A 171 -4.69 -19.48 11.38
C ASP A 171 -4.83 -19.88 12.86
N LYS A 172 -4.96 -18.91 13.79
CA LYS A 172 -5.04 -19.13 15.25
C LYS A 172 -3.86 -19.93 15.84
N GLN A 173 -2.72 -19.95 15.15
CA GLN A 173 -1.51 -20.61 15.64
C GLN A 173 -0.74 -19.73 16.65
N VAL A 174 -0.97 -18.42 16.61
CA VAL A 174 -0.27 -17.42 17.43
C VAL A 174 -1.26 -16.54 18.20
N ASP A 175 -1.10 -16.45 19.52
CA ASP A 175 -2.00 -15.75 20.42
C ASP A 175 -1.64 -14.27 20.70
N TRP A 176 -0.64 -13.72 20.02
CA TRP A 176 -0.16 -12.35 20.25
C TRP A 176 -1.18 -11.27 19.90
N THR A 177 -1.05 -10.08 20.47
CA THR A 177 -1.86 -8.93 20.05
C THR A 177 -1.52 -8.54 18.62
N TRP A 178 -2.51 -8.00 17.90
CA TRP A 178 -2.34 -7.49 16.55
C TRP A 178 -1.29 -6.39 16.50
N ALA A 179 -1.19 -5.55 17.54
CA ALA A 179 -0.11 -4.58 17.67
C ALA A 179 1.29 -5.19 17.46
N VAL A 180 1.57 -6.38 18.03
CA VAL A 180 2.87 -7.07 17.88
C VAL A 180 3.06 -7.58 16.45
N VAL A 181 2.01 -8.14 15.85
CA VAL A 181 2.04 -8.63 14.46
C VAL A 181 2.37 -7.52 13.47
N PHE A 182 1.92 -6.28 13.74
CA PHE A 182 2.15 -5.12 12.87
C PHE A 182 3.46 -4.36 13.15
N ILE A 183 4.30 -4.79 14.11
CA ILE A 183 5.59 -4.13 14.45
C ILE A 183 6.45 -3.80 13.21
N PRO A 184 6.70 -4.73 12.27
CA PRO A 184 7.53 -4.41 11.11
C PRO A 184 6.96 -3.26 10.26
N LEU A 185 5.63 -3.20 10.10
CA LEU A 185 4.97 -2.12 9.37
C LEU A 185 5.10 -0.79 10.10
N TRP A 186 4.93 -0.78 11.44
CA TRP A 186 5.12 0.41 12.25
C TRP A 186 6.52 0.99 12.07
N VAL A 187 7.54 0.14 12.04
CA VAL A 187 8.93 0.55 11.82
C VAL A 187 9.09 1.18 10.43
N VAL A 188 8.63 0.51 9.37
CA VAL A 188 8.72 1.04 7.99
C VAL A 188 7.99 2.37 7.86
N LEU A 189 6.79 2.46 8.43
CA LEU A 189 5.95 3.65 8.37
C LEU A 189 6.54 4.81 9.18
N SER A 190 7.14 4.53 10.33
CA SER A 190 7.84 5.54 11.13
C SER A 190 9.07 6.08 10.40
N LEU A 191 9.84 5.21 9.74
CA LEU A 191 10.98 5.60 8.93
C LEU A 191 10.54 6.43 7.72
N ALA A 192 9.45 6.03 7.05
CA ALA A 192 8.85 6.80 5.96
C ALA A 192 8.38 8.18 6.43
N ALA A 193 7.75 8.28 7.60
CA ALA A 193 7.32 9.56 8.18
C ALA A 193 8.51 10.49 8.46
N VAL A 194 9.61 9.97 9.02
CA VAL A 194 10.85 10.72 9.21
C VAL A 194 11.44 11.17 7.87
N GLY A 195 11.43 10.29 6.85
CA GLY A 195 11.90 10.60 5.51
C GLY A 195 11.10 11.73 4.85
N VAL A 196 9.76 11.71 4.96
CA VAL A 196 8.88 12.79 4.46
C VAL A 196 9.16 14.09 5.22
N LEU A 197 9.31 14.04 6.55
CA LEU A 197 9.63 15.23 7.34
C LEU A 197 10.97 15.84 6.93
N TYR A 198 12.00 15.00 6.74
CA TYR A 198 13.31 15.44 6.26
C TYR A 198 13.22 16.08 4.87
N ALA A 199 12.50 15.44 3.95
CA ALA A 199 12.31 15.96 2.60
C ALA A 199 11.51 17.28 2.59
N LEU A 200 10.57 17.45 3.51
CA LEU A 200 9.84 18.70 3.72
C LEU A 200 10.76 19.81 4.22
N VAL A 201 11.62 19.54 5.21
CA VAL A 201 12.62 20.50 5.69
C VAL A 201 13.58 20.89 4.54
N LEU A 202 14.09 19.91 3.79
CA LEU A 202 14.96 20.15 2.64
C LEU A 202 14.26 21.01 1.58
N SER A 203 12.98 20.73 1.31
CA SER A 203 12.16 21.50 0.38
C SER A 203 12.04 22.96 0.80
N VAL A 204 11.78 23.22 2.09
CA VAL A 204 11.70 24.59 2.64
C VAL A 204 13.05 25.31 2.56
N VAL A 205 14.15 24.62 2.85
CA VAL A 205 15.51 25.16 2.74
C VAL A 205 15.84 25.52 1.28
N LEU A 206 15.52 24.63 0.33
CA LEU A 206 15.75 24.86 -1.11
C LEU A 206 14.90 26.01 -1.66
N ILE A 207 13.68 26.20 -1.15
CA ILE A 207 12.85 27.36 -1.47
C ILE A 207 13.48 28.65 -0.94
N ARG A 208 14.12 28.62 0.24
CA ARG A 208 14.80 29.80 0.81
C ARG A 208 16.13 30.11 0.11
N SER A 209 16.88 29.11 -0.34
CA SER A 209 18.14 29.27 -1.07
C SER A 209 17.98 29.64 -2.55
N ARG A 210 16.80 30.17 -2.92
CA ARG A 210 16.36 30.58 -4.27
C ARG A 210 17.35 31.44 -5.05
N HIS A 211 18.26 32.12 -4.37
CA HIS A 211 19.19 33.07 -4.97
C HIS A 211 20.25 32.46 -5.90
N PHE A 212 20.50 31.14 -5.84
CA PHE A 212 21.61 30.50 -6.58
C PHE A 212 21.20 29.55 -7.72
N ILE A 213 19.90 29.33 -7.97
CA ILE A 213 19.45 28.25 -8.89
C ILE A 213 19.04 28.83 -10.27
N PRO A 214 19.65 28.36 -11.39
CA PRO A 214 19.27 28.74 -12.75
C PRO A 214 17.81 28.38 -13.09
N ALA A 215 17.14 29.19 -13.92
CA ALA A 215 15.71 29.06 -14.23
C ALA A 215 15.27 27.65 -14.68
N HIS A 216 16.12 26.93 -15.42
CA HIS A 216 15.83 25.59 -15.92
C HIS A 216 15.76 24.50 -14.83
N ARG A 217 16.57 24.62 -13.75
CA ARG A 217 16.55 23.67 -12.62
C ARG A 217 15.41 23.96 -11.63
N ARG A 218 14.89 25.20 -11.62
CA ARG A 218 13.78 25.59 -10.72
C ARG A 218 12.54 24.73 -10.95
N GLN A 219 12.23 24.39 -12.20
CA GLN A 219 11.05 23.61 -12.55
C GLN A 219 11.09 22.18 -12.00
N HIS A 220 12.26 21.52 -12.05
CA HIS A 220 12.46 20.19 -11.46
C HIS A 220 12.39 20.21 -9.93
N VAL A 221 12.93 21.26 -9.30
CA VAL A 221 12.83 21.46 -7.84
C VAL A 221 11.39 21.73 -7.42
N TYR A 222 10.63 22.57 -8.13
CA TYR A 222 9.22 22.83 -7.82
C TYR A 222 8.34 21.58 -7.95
N SER A 223 8.56 20.78 -8.98
CA SER A 223 7.91 19.47 -9.13
C SER A 223 8.21 18.55 -7.94
N ALA A 224 9.49 18.36 -7.62
CA ALA A 224 9.90 17.50 -6.50
C ALA A 224 9.36 17.98 -5.14
N VAL A 225 9.34 19.29 -4.92
CA VAL A 225 8.79 19.92 -3.72
C VAL A 225 7.28 19.72 -3.62
N LEU A 226 6.52 19.92 -4.71
CA LEU A 226 5.07 19.70 -4.71
C LEU A 226 4.71 18.23 -4.46
N HIS A 227 5.44 17.28 -5.05
CA HIS A 227 5.25 15.84 -4.80
C HIS A 227 5.53 15.45 -3.34
N THR A 228 6.58 16.03 -2.75
CA THR A 228 6.95 15.79 -1.36
C THR A 228 5.96 16.43 -0.38
N PHE A 229 5.38 17.59 -0.73
CA PHE A 229 4.56 18.39 0.19
C PHE A 229 3.07 18.01 0.16
N PHE A 230 2.54 17.55 -0.99
CA PHE A 230 1.11 17.24 -1.14
C PHE A 230 0.84 15.73 -1.20
N VAL A 231 1.53 15.00 -2.07
CA VAL A 231 1.15 13.60 -2.39
C VAL A 231 1.63 12.60 -1.33
N CYS A 232 2.87 12.75 -0.86
CA CYS A 232 3.44 11.84 0.14
C CYS A 232 2.78 11.94 1.53
N PRO A 233 2.58 13.14 2.13
CA PRO A 233 1.99 13.26 3.47
C PRO A 233 0.47 12.96 3.48
N GLU A 234 -0.29 13.33 2.44
CA GLU A 234 -1.71 12.96 2.35
C GLU A 234 -1.94 11.46 2.23
N MET A 235 -0.95 10.67 1.79
CA MET A 235 -1.10 9.22 1.71
C MET A 235 -0.66 8.54 3.01
N VAL A 236 0.48 8.96 3.57
CA VAL A 236 1.04 8.37 4.79
C VAL A 236 0.10 8.61 5.98
N ILE A 237 -0.51 9.80 6.11
CA ILE A 237 -1.32 10.13 7.28
C ILE A 237 -2.61 9.30 7.34
N PRO A 238 -3.46 9.22 6.30
CA PRO A 238 -4.67 8.38 6.32
C PRO A 238 -4.34 6.89 6.37
N ALA A 239 -3.27 6.43 5.72
CA ALA A 239 -2.82 5.04 5.82
C ALA A 239 -2.38 4.71 7.27
N LEU A 240 -1.68 5.63 7.93
CA LEU A 240 -1.28 5.47 9.34
C LEU A 240 -2.49 5.49 10.28
N VAL A 241 -3.41 6.45 10.09
CA VAL A 241 -4.63 6.56 10.91
C VAL A 241 -5.51 5.32 10.74
N SER A 242 -5.73 4.87 9.51
CA SER A 242 -6.51 3.66 9.25
C SER A 242 -5.85 2.41 9.83
N LEU A 243 -4.52 2.30 9.79
CA LEU A 243 -3.80 1.20 10.42
C LEU A 243 -3.91 1.24 11.95
N VAL A 244 -3.76 2.41 12.59
CA VAL A 244 -3.98 2.57 14.05
C VAL A 244 -5.40 2.18 14.44
N LEU A 245 -6.39 2.64 13.68
CA LEU A 245 -7.80 2.32 13.96
C LEU A 245 -8.09 0.84 13.74
N LEU A 246 -7.55 0.25 12.66
CA LEU A 246 -7.71 -1.17 12.34
C LEU A 246 -7.07 -2.06 13.40
N THR A 247 -5.84 -1.74 13.82
CA THR A 247 -5.15 -2.49 14.88
C THR A 247 -5.91 -2.40 16.21
N GLY A 248 -6.36 -1.21 16.60
CA GLY A 248 -7.19 -1.03 17.79
C GLY A 248 -8.49 -1.84 17.73
N LYS A 249 -9.16 -1.88 16.56
CA LYS A 249 -10.38 -2.66 16.37
C LYS A 249 -10.13 -4.17 16.39
N LEU A 250 -9.07 -4.64 15.74
CA LEU A 250 -8.71 -6.06 15.71
C LEU A 250 -8.32 -6.57 17.11
N ASP A 251 -7.61 -5.75 17.89
CA ASP A 251 -7.26 -6.06 19.27
C ASP A 251 -8.50 -6.06 20.19
N SER A 252 -9.44 -5.12 20.02
CA SER A 252 -10.68 -5.14 20.80
C SER A 252 -11.54 -6.37 20.50
N MET A 253 -11.60 -6.82 19.25
CA MET A 253 -12.33 -8.04 18.87
C MET A 253 -11.66 -9.30 19.45
N SER A 254 -10.33 -9.41 19.39
CA SER A 254 -9.61 -10.54 19.99
C SER A 254 -9.76 -10.60 21.50
N PHE A 255 -9.84 -9.45 22.17
CA PHE A 255 -10.06 -9.39 23.62
C PHE A 255 -11.51 -9.71 23.99
N ALA A 256 -12.47 -9.28 23.18
CA ALA A 256 -13.89 -9.63 23.33
C ALA A 256 -14.17 -11.12 23.10
N GLU A 257 -13.42 -11.82 22.24
CA GLU A 257 -13.55 -13.27 22.05
C GLU A 257 -12.98 -14.06 23.25
N LYS A 258 -12.04 -13.46 24.02
CA LYS A 258 -11.48 -14.04 25.26
C LYS A 258 -12.27 -13.65 26.52
N GLY A 259 -13.18 -12.68 26.44
CA GLY A 259 -14.07 -12.27 27.51
C GLY A 259 -15.50 -12.76 27.27
N THR A 260 -16.14 -13.32 28.29
CA THR A 260 -17.59 -13.61 28.26
C THR A 260 -18.44 -12.40 27.81
N PRO A 261 -19.63 -12.63 27.22
CA PRO A 261 -20.40 -11.60 26.54
C PRO A 261 -21.00 -10.64 27.56
N SER A 262 -20.40 -9.47 27.69
CA SER A 262 -21.08 -8.31 28.26
C SER A 262 -20.81 -7.11 27.37
N GLU A 263 -21.91 -6.65 26.79
CA GLU A 263 -22.05 -5.49 25.92
C GLU A 263 -21.08 -4.35 26.25
N LEU A 264 -20.34 -3.90 25.23
CA LEU A 264 -19.95 -2.50 25.18
C LEU A 264 -20.08 -1.99 23.75
N SER A 265 -21.22 -1.36 23.52
CA SER A 265 -21.56 -0.64 22.30
C SER A 265 -20.66 0.59 22.12
N TYR A 266 -20.24 0.81 20.86
CA TYR A 266 -19.05 1.52 20.41
C TYR A 266 -19.15 3.07 20.35
N THR A 267 -19.81 3.73 21.31
CA THR A 267 -20.11 5.18 21.18
C THR A 267 -19.61 6.12 22.29
N VAL A 268 -18.87 5.65 23.32
CA VAL A 268 -18.57 6.53 24.49
C VAL A 268 -17.08 6.83 24.75
N SER A 269 -16.11 6.06 24.24
CA SER A 269 -14.69 6.31 24.60
C SER A 269 -14.05 7.55 23.99
N LEU A 270 -14.61 8.13 22.92
CA LEU A 270 -14.12 9.42 22.37
C LEU A 270 -14.77 10.65 23.04
N CYS A 271 -15.95 10.50 23.66
CA CYS A 271 -16.65 11.60 24.34
C CYS A 271 -16.38 11.63 25.87
N GLY A 272 -16.07 10.48 26.47
CA GLY A 272 -15.80 10.37 27.92
C GLY A 272 -14.48 10.98 28.39
N ASN A 273 -13.48 11.11 27.51
CA ASN A 273 -12.17 11.69 27.87
C ASN A 273 -12.10 13.22 27.70
N ILE A 274 -13.06 13.84 27.01
CA ILE A 274 -13.18 15.30 26.94
C ILE A 274 -14.09 15.83 28.07
N ALA A 275 -15.08 15.05 28.52
CA ALA A 275 -16.01 15.43 29.59
C ALA A 275 -15.46 15.26 31.03
N LYS A 276 -14.29 14.61 31.22
CA LYS A 276 -13.63 14.45 32.53
C LYS A 276 -12.44 15.37 32.77
N ARG A 277 -12.00 16.15 31.78
CA ARG A 277 -10.89 17.12 31.93
C ARG A 277 -11.33 18.57 32.13
N GLY A 278 -12.65 18.82 32.23
CA GLY A 278 -13.25 20.16 32.39
C GLY A 278 -14.06 20.38 33.68
N ARG A 279 -13.97 19.51 34.68
CA ARG A 279 -14.67 19.67 35.99
C ARG A 279 -13.75 19.38 37.19
N GLY A 280 -12.54 19.94 37.15
CA GLY A 280 -11.56 19.86 38.23
C GLY A 280 -10.86 21.19 38.53
N LEU A 281 -11.38 22.30 38.02
CA LEU A 281 -10.97 23.67 38.34
C LEU A 281 -12.22 24.55 38.27
N LEU A 282 -12.60 25.11 39.43
CA LEU A 282 -13.86 25.76 39.83
C LEU A 282 -14.92 24.80 40.38
#